data_AF-A0A520DWW5-F1
#
_entry.id   AF-A0A520DWW5-F1
#
_cell.length_a   1.000
_cell.length_b   1.000
_cell.length_c   1.000
_cell.angle_alpha   90.00
_cell.angle_beta   90.00
_cell.angle_gamma   90.00
#
_symmetry.space_group_name_H-M   'P 1'
#
loop_
_entity.id
_entity.type
_entity.pdbx_description
1 polymer ?
#
loop_
_entity_poly.entity_id
_entity_poly.type
_entity_poly.pdbx_seq_one_letter_code
_entity_poly.pdbx_strand_id
1 'polypeptide(L)'
;VIDLKSKSKNLAIPLNRISKSILEKYDYNLPSITNQKMNEYIKEVFKELKFTDEIKKTMKYGDELVDQKAEFWTRISSHTARRSFITIMKNKRVPDKVIMSYTGHTSLEVFNAYYRPSEEDKINYMNEVFK
;
A
#
# COMPACT_ATOMS: atom_id res chain seq x y z
N VAL A 1 15.53 9.94 -1.81
CA VAL A 1 14.95 9.62 -3.15
C VAL A 1 14.01 10.75 -3.52
N ILE A 2 14.11 11.28 -4.75
CA ILE A 2 13.25 12.36 -5.25
C ILE A 2 12.42 11.79 -6.40
N ASP A 3 11.09 11.81 -6.26
CA ASP A 3 10.15 11.42 -7.34
C ASP A 3 9.66 12.66 -8.08
N LEU A 4 9.72 12.64 -9.41
CA LEU A 4 9.36 13.73 -10.32
C LEU A 4 8.01 13.43 -10.98
N LYS A 5 6.92 13.48 -10.19
CA LYS A 5 5.55 13.25 -10.70
C LYS A 5 4.97 14.45 -11.47
N SER A 6 5.51 15.65 -11.30
CA SER A 6 5.22 16.82 -12.13
C SER A 6 6.43 17.76 -12.14
N LYS A 7 6.55 18.62 -13.16
CA LYS A 7 7.65 19.62 -13.28
C LYS A 7 7.80 20.57 -12.08
N SER A 8 6.88 20.58 -11.11
CA SER A 8 6.89 21.53 -9.98
C SER A 8 6.92 20.92 -8.57
N LYS A 9 6.85 19.59 -8.42
CA LYS A 9 6.81 18.97 -7.07
C LYS A 9 7.82 17.85 -6.93
N ASN A 10 8.91 18.16 -6.23
CA ASN A 10 9.87 17.19 -5.72
C ASN A 10 9.30 16.53 -4.46
N LEU A 11 9.10 15.22 -4.50
CA LEU A 11 8.71 14.43 -3.33
C LEU A 11 9.98 13.89 -2.65
N ALA A 12 10.25 14.32 -1.42
CA ALA A 12 11.36 13.80 -0.61
C ALA A 12 10.82 12.81 0.42
N ILE A 13 11.24 11.55 0.31
CA ILE A 13 10.83 10.48 1.22
C ILE A 13 12.05 10.05 2.06
N PRO A 14 11.98 10.14 3.41
CA PRO A 14 13.00 9.59 4.29
C PRO A 14 13.10 8.07 4.13
N LEU A 15 14.33 7.56 4.07
CA LEU A 15 14.58 6.12 3.97
C LEU A 15 14.64 5.52 5.38
N ASN A 16 13.92 4.43 5.60
CA ASN A 16 14.10 3.61 6.79
C ASN A 16 15.28 2.64 6.61
N ARG A 17 15.66 1.94 7.68
CA ARG A 17 16.78 0.98 7.67
C ARG A 17 16.66 -0.08 6.57
N ILE A 18 15.46 -0.62 6.34
CA ILE A 18 15.19 -1.66 5.34
C ILE A 18 15.33 -1.11 3.92
N SER A 19 14.69 0.03 3.63
CA SER A 19 14.78 0.66 2.32
C SER A 19 16.21 1.08 1.99
N LYS A 20 16.96 1.57 2.99
CA LYS A 20 18.37 1.92 2.84
C LYS A 20 19.23 0.69 2.53
N SER A 21 19.08 -0.40 3.28
CA SER A 21 19.85 -1.63 3.03
C SER A 21 19.55 -2.25 1.67
N ILE A 22 18.32 -2.13 1.18
CA ILE A 22 17.98 -2.59 -0.18
C ILE A 22 18.72 -1.75 -1.21
N LEU A 23 18.71 -0.42 -1.09
CA LEU A 23 19.42 0.45 -2.03
C LEU A 23 20.94 0.21 -2.00
N GLU A 24 21.53 0.09 -0.81
CA GLU A 24 22.95 -0.21 -0.63
C GLU A 24 23.34 -1.56 -1.26
N LYS A 25 22.49 -2.60 -1.15
CA LYS A 25 22.72 -3.91 -1.80
C LYS A 25 22.88 -3.82 -3.31
N TYR A 26 22.23 -2.86 -3.96
CA TYR A 26 22.29 -2.66 -5.41
C TYR A 26 23.23 -1.52 -5.81
N ASP A 27 24.08 -1.02 -4.91
CA ASP A 27 24.93 0.17 -5.14
C ASP A 27 24.13 1.35 -5.70
N TYR A 28 22.89 1.53 -5.21
CA TYR A 28 21.91 2.50 -5.68
C TYR A 28 21.50 2.37 -7.16
N ASN A 29 21.92 1.30 -7.85
CA ASN A 29 21.58 0.96 -9.23
C ASN A 29 20.53 -0.17 -9.26
N LEU A 30 19.29 0.19 -8.96
CA LEU A 30 18.18 -0.77 -8.97
C LEU A 30 17.89 -1.30 -10.40
N PRO A 31 17.50 -2.57 -10.54
CA PRO A 31 17.05 -3.11 -11.82
C PRO A 31 15.80 -2.36 -12.30
N SER A 32 15.84 -1.88 -13.55
CA SER A 32 14.70 -1.21 -14.18
C SER A 32 13.78 -2.24 -14.82
N ILE A 33 12.61 -2.44 -14.22
CA ILE A 33 11.57 -3.34 -14.73
C ILE A 33 10.24 -2.59 -14.89
N THR A 34 9.37 -3.10 -15.75
CA THR A 34 8.03 -2.53 -15.92
C THR A 34 7.17 -2.80 -14.68
N ASN A 35 6.21 -1.91 -14.41
CA ASN A 35 5.26 -2.11 -13.31
C ASN A 35 4.47 -3.42 -13.45
N GLN A 36 4.20 -3.86 -14.68
CA GLN A 36 3.54 -5.14 -14.93
C GLN A 36 4.40 -6.30 -14.42
N LYS A 37 5.68 -6.33 -14.82
CA LYS A 37 6.62 -7.37 -14.41
C LYS A 37 6.92 -7.34 -12.91
N MET A 38 7.01 -6.14 -12.32
CA MET A 38 7.10 -5.99 -10.87
C MET A 38 5.88 -6.61 -10.15
N ASN A 39 4.67 -6.37 -10.66
CA ASN A 39 3.47 -6.95 -10.07
C ASN A 39 3.43 -8.49 -10.22
N GLU A 40 3.89 -9.02 -11.35
CA GLU A 40 4.05 -10.47 -11.55
C GLU A 40 4.98 -11.07 -10.50
N TYR A 41 6.17 -10.48 -10.29
CA TYR A 41 7.13 -10.95 -9.28
C TYR A 41 6.60 -10.84 -7.85
N ILE A 42 5.88 -9.77 -7.50
CA ILE A 42 5.25 -9.67 -6.18
C ILE A 42 4.26 -10.83 -5.99
N LYS A 43 3.47 -11.17 -7.01
CA LYS A 43 2.50 -12.27 -6.92
C LYS A 43 3.18 -13.63 -6.77
N GLU A 44 4.27 -13.87 -7.51
CA GLU A 44 5.09 -15.08 -7.39
C GLU A 44 5.62 -15.26 -5.96
N VAL A 45 6.23 -14.22 -5.39
CA VAL A 45 6.75 -14.25 -4.02
C VAL A 45 5.65 -14.61 -3.01
N PHE A 46 4.47 -13.99 -3.10
CA PHE A 46 3.38 -14.30 -2.16
C PHE A 46 2.78 -15.68 -2.36
N LYS A 47 2.78 -16.19 -3.60
CA LYS A 47 2.35 -17.56 -3.90
C LYS A 47 3.31 -18.58 -3.30
N GLU A 48 4.63 -18.37 -3.43
CA GLU A 48 5.65 -19.24 -2.84
C GLU A 48 5.59 -19.25 -1.31
N LEU A 49 5.27 -18.11 -0.71
CA LEU A 49 5.04 -17.97 0.73
C LEU A 49 3.67 -18.53 1.20
N LYS A 50 2.91 -19.18 0.30
CA LYS A 50 1.63 -19.84 0.58
C LYS A 50 0.52 -18.92 1.08
N PHE A 51 0.49 -17.67 0.63
CA PHE A 51 -0.65 -16.77 0.84
C PHE A 51 -1.81 -17.11 -0.13
N THR A 52 -2.38 -18.31 0.02
CA THR A 52 -3.41 -18.89 -0.86
C THR A 52 -4.82 -18.85 -0.28
N ASP A 53 -5.03 -18.14 0.83
CA ASP A 53 -6.36 -18.01 1.44
C ASP A 53 -7.37 -17.44 0.42
N GLU A 54 -8.57 -18.03 0.37
CA GLU A 54 -9.65 -17.54 -0.48
C GLU A 54 -10.22 -16.22 0.07
N ILE A 55 -10.11 -15.14 -0.70
CA ILE A 55 -10.78 -13.89 -0.41
C ILE A 55 -12.04 -13.79 -1.27
N LYS A 56 -13.17 -13.49 -0.62
CA LYS A 56 -14.39 -13.10 -1.34
C LYS A 56 -14.30 -11.66 -1.80
N LYS A 57 -14.54 -11.44 -3.09
CA LYS A 57 -14.74 -10.12 -3.67
C LYS A 57 -16.17 -10.02 -4.17
N THR A 58 -16.99 -9.27 -3.46
CA THR A 58 -18.32 -8.89 -3.93
C THR A 58 -18.17 -7.77 -4.97
N MET A 59 -18.66 -8.02 -6.19
CA MET A 59 -18.73 -7.04 -7.26
C MET A 59 -20.20 -6.78 -7.60
N LYS A 60 -20.57 -5.51 -7.76
CA LYS A 60 -21.91 -5.14 -8.23
C LYS A 60 -21.89 -5.04 -9.76
N TYR A 61 -22.69 -5.87 -10.44
CA TYR A 61 -22.92 -5.82 -11.88
C TYR A 61 -24.39 -5.49 -12.11
N GLY A 62 -24.68 -4.23 -12.49
CA GLY A 62 -26.07 -3.74 -12.54
C GLY A 62 -26.71 -3.76 -11.15
N ASP A 63 -27.81 -4.50 -10.99
CA ASP A 63 -28.47 -4.71 -9.70
C ASP A 63 -28.02 -6.00 -8.98
N GLU A 64 -27.21 -6.84 -9.61
CA GLU A 64 -26.76 -8.11 -9.04
C GLU A 64 -25.42 -7.97 -8.29
N LEU A 65 -25.32 -8.61 -7.13
CA LEU A 65 -24.08 -8.79 -6.40
C LEU A 65 -23.48 -10.16 -6.76
N VAL A 66 -22.35 -10.14 -7.46
CA VAL A 66 -21.61 -11.34 -7.85
C VAL A 66 -20.41 -11.48 -6.92
N ASP A 67 -20.39 -12.55 -6.14
CA ASP A 67 -19.24 -12.93 -5.33
C ASP A 67 -18.24 -13.71 -6.18
N GLN A 68 -17.07 -13.13 -6.41
CA GLN A 68 -15.93 -13.85 -6.98
C GLN A 68 -14.98 -14.27 -5.87
N LYS A 69 -14.66 -15.56 -5.83
CA LYS A 69 -13.57 -16.07 -5.01
C LYS A 69 -12.25 -15.88 -5.76
N ALA A 70 -11.25 -15.34 -5.07
CA ALA A 70 -9.90 -15.22 -5.59
C ALA A 70 -8.90 -15.50 -4.47
N GLU A 71 -7.82 -16.21 -4.77
CA GLU A 71 -6.74 -16.43 -3.81
C GLU A 71 -6.03 -15.11 -3.49
N PHE A 72 -5.61 -14.95 -2.24
CA PHE A 72 -5.03 -13.71 -1.73
C PHE A 72 -3.88 -13.19 -2.60
N TRP A 73 -2.91 -14.03 -2.94
CA TRP A 73 -1.75 -13.66 -3.74
C TRP A 73 -2.11 -13.06 -5.10
N THR A 74 -3.19 -13.52 -5.75
CA THR A 74 -3.61 -13.02 -7.08
C THR A 74 -4.03 -11.54 -7.07
N ARG A 75 -4.40 -11.03 -5.90
CA ARG A 75 -4.95 -9.68 -5.67
C ARG A 75 -3.91 -8.65 -5.25
N ILE A 76 -2.65 -9.07 -5.06
CA ILE A 76 -1.58 -8.19 -4.61
C ILE A 76 -0.95 -7.47 -5.81
N SER A 77 -0.59 -6.20 -5.59
CA SER A 77 0.12 -5.36 -6.54
C SER A 77 0.88 -4.26 -5.79
N SER A 78 1.68 -3.48 -6.52
CA SER A 78 2.29 -2.25 -6.02
C SER A 78 1.26 -1.25 -5.43
N HIS A 79 0.04 -1.19 -5.97
CA HIS A 79 -1.02 -0.35 -5.41
C HIS A 79 -1.49 -0.86 -4.04
N THR A 80 -1.60 -2.17 -3.87
CA THR A 80 -1.89 -2.82 -2.58
C THR A 80 -0.83 -2.43 -1.55
N ALA A 81 0.45 -2.47 -1.92
CA ALA A 81 1.55 -2.05 -1.03
C ALA A 81 1.43 -0.58 -0.61
N ARG A 82 1.10 0.34 -1.53
CA ARG A 82 0.86 1.76 -1.21
C ARG A 82 -0.31 1.94 -0.23
N ARG A 83 -1.41 1.22 -0.45
CA ARG A 83 -2.57 1.25 0.45
C ARG A 83 -2.21 0.75 1.85
N SER A 84 -1.49 -0.36 1.94
CA SER A 84 -1.01 -0.89 3.22
C SER A 84 -0.09 0.10 3.93
N PHE A 85 0.84 0.75 3.22
CA PHE A 85 1.70 1.79 3.79
C PHE A 85 0.91 2.94 4.40
N ILE A 86 -0.11 3.45 3.69
CA ILE A 86 -0.97 4.54 4.18
C ILE A 86 -1.73 4.11 5.43
N THR A 87 -2.37 2.93 5.40
CA THR A 87 -3.11 2.39 6.57
C THR A 87 -2.18 2.25 7.77
N ILE A 88 -1.01 1.62 7.63
CA ILE A 88 -0.05 1.44 8.74
C ILE A 88 0.37 2.79 9.33
N MET A 89 0.67 3.79 8.50
CA MET A 89 1.09 5.11 8.98
C MET A 89 -0.04 5.84 9.70
N LYS A 90 -1.28 5.74 9.21
CA LYS A 90 -2.46 6.29 9.90
C LYS A 90 -2.72 5.58 11.23
N ASN A 91 -2.57 4.25 11.27
CA ASN A 91 -2.69 3.48 12.51
C ASN A 91 -1.63 3.85 13.54
N LYS A 92 -0.43 4.22 13.08
CA LYS A 92 0.62 4.81 13.93
C LYS A 92 0.42 6.30 14.22
N ARG A 93 -0.76 6.86 13.93
CA ARG A 93 -1.15 8.26 14.19
C ARG A 93 -0.22 9.29 13.55
N VAL A 94 0.44 8.92 12.44
CA VAL A 94 1.26 9.88 11.68
C VAL A 94 0.33 10.91 11.02
N PRO A 95 0.62 12.22 11.10
CA PRO A 95 -0.26 13.24 10.54
C PRO A 95 -0.51 13.06 9.03
N ASP A 96 -1.77 13.21 8.61
CA ASP A 96 -2.18 13.01 7.21
C ASP A 96 -1.35 13.84 6.23
N LYS A 97 -1.04 15.10 6.56
CA LYS A 97 -0.17 15.96 5.73
C LYS A 97 1.22 15.35 5.48
N VAL A 98 1.78 14.67 6.48
CA VAL A 98 3.09 14.00 6.37
C VAL A 98 2.97 12.79 5.44
N ILE A 99 1.95 11.94 5.62
CA ILE A 99 1.73 10.77 4.77
C ILE A 99 1.42 11.18 3.31
N MET A 100 0.63 12.23 3.12
CA MET A 100 0.33 12.82 1.81
C MET A 100 1.59 13.34 1.13
N SER A 101 2.50 13.97 1.89
CA SER A 101 3.80 14.42 1.38
C SER A 101 4.71 13.27 0.91
N TYR A 102 4.57 12.07 1.49
CA TYR A 102 5.32 10.89 1.03
C TYR A 102 4.67 10.20 -0.16
N THR A 103 3.34 10.24 -0.25
CA THR A 103 2.58 9.47 -1.25
C THR A 103 2.20 10.27 -2.49
N GLY A 104 2.42 11.59 -2.46
CA GLY A 104 2.13 12.50 -3.55
C GLY A 104 0.64 12.77 -3.76
N HIS A 105 -0.18 12.63 -2.71
CA HIS A 105 -1.60 12.99 -2.76
C HIS A 105 -1.77 14.48 -2.50
N THR A 106 -2.54 15.15 -3.35
CA THR A 106 -2.88 16.58 -3.22
C THR A 106 -4.27 16.79 -2.62
N SER A 107 -5.21 15.90 -2.91
CA SER A 107 -6.56 15.92 -2.36
C SER A 107 -6.66 15.02 -1.13
N LEU A 108 -7.18 15.59 -0.04
CA LEU A 108 -7.47 14.85 1.20
C LEU A 108 -8.56 13.80 0.99
N GLU A 109 -9.54 14.09 0.13
CA GLU A 109 -10.61 13.16 -0.24
C GLU A 109 -10.03 11.91 -0.91
N VAL A 110 -9.19 12.11 -1.93
CA VAL A 110 -8.52 11.01 -2.64
C VAL A 110 -7.63 10.21 -1.68
N PHE A 111 -6.92 10.89 -0.78
CA PHE A 111 -6.08 10.25 0.22
C PHE A 111 -6.90 9.39 1.21
N ASN A 112 -8.03 9.91 1.70
CA ASN A 112 -8.88 9.18 2.64
C ASN A 112 -9.48 7.90 2.05
N ALA A 113 -9.69 7.83 0.73
CA ALA A 113 -10.12 6.59 0.07
C ALA A 113 -9.10 5.42 0.21
N TYR A 114 -7.83 5.73 0.51
CA TYR A 114 -6.80 4.70 0.75
C TYR A 114 -6.86 4.14 2.16
N TYR A 115 -7.39 4.90 3.13
CA TYR A 115 -7.48 4.47 4.52
C TYR A 115 -8.62 3.47 4.70
N ARG A 116 -8.24 2.23 5.06
CA ARG A 116 -9.20 1.17 5.38
C ARG A 116 -8.73 0.43 6.64
N PRO A 117 -9.06 0.93 7.84
CA PRO A 117 -8.74 0.24 9.09
C PRO A 117 -9.53 -1.06 9.17
N SER A 118 -8.92 -2.09 9.74
CA SER A 118 -9.59 -3.34 10.09
C SER A 118 -10.54 -3.14 11.29
N GLU A 119 -11.42 -4.11 11.56
CA GLU A 119 -12.24 -4.06 12.78
C GLU A 119 -11.38 -4.10 14.05
N GLU A 120 -10.29 -4.86 14.03
CA GLU A 120 -9.31 -4.90 15.12
C GLU A 120 -8.68 -3.51 15.35
N ASP A 121 -8.31 -2.80 14.29
CA ASP A 121 -7.78 -1.43 14.40
C ASP A 121 -8.79 -0.49 15.07
N LYS A 122 -10.08 -0.59 14.71
CA LYS A 122 -11.14 0.23 15.31
C LYS A 122 -11.28 -0.02 16.81
N ILE A 123 -11.23 -1.27 17.23
CA ILE A 123 -11.28 -1.67 18.65
C ILE A 123 -10.05 -1.11 19.38
N ASN A 124 -8.86 -1.26 18.78
CA ASN A 124 -7.62 -0.77 19.37
C ASN A 124 -7.63 0.74 19.56
N TYR A 125 -8.13 1.52 18.59
CA TYR A 125 -8.27 2.96 18.75
C TYR A 125 -9.18 3.34 19.93
N MET A 126 -10.32 2.67 20.08
CA MET A 126 -11.24 2.92 21.18
C MET A 126 -10.54 2.68 22.53
N ASN A 127 -9.84 1.55 22.66
CA ASN A 127 -9.15 1.18 23.90
C ASN A 127 -7.98 2.10 24.23
N GLU A 128 -7.27 2.63 23.23
CA GLU A 128 -6.14 3.54 23.45
C GLU A 128 -6.56 4.98 23.79
N VAL A 129 -7.74 5.43 23.38
CA VAL A 129 -8.22 6.79 23.68
C VAL A 129 -8.63 6.94 25.14
N PHE A 130 -9.20 5.89 25.73
CA PHE A 130 -9.72 5.89 27.10
C PHE A 130 -8.84 5.12 28.09
N LYS A 131 -7.54 5.01 27.79
CA LYS A 131 -6.53 4.43 28.66
C LYS A 131 -5.99 5.42 29.69
#